data_AF-A0A6P0B9H0-F1
#
_entry.id   AF-A0A6P0B9H0-F1
#
_cell.length_a   1.000
_cell.length_b   1.000
_cell.length_c   1.000
_cell.angle_alpha   90.00
_cell.angle_beta   90.00
_cell.angle_gamma   90.00
#
_symmetry.space_group_name_H-M   'P 1'
#
loop_
_entity.id
_entity.type
_entity.pdbx_description
1 polymer ?
#
loop_
_entity_poly.entity_id
_entity_poly.type
_entity_poly.pdbx_seq_one_letter_code
_entity_poly.pdbx_strand_id
1 'polypeptide(L)' 'MDEPQRDRSRYAGEAEVFGLIVSGKLNKQIAYTLGISERTVKVHRHQVMEKLGVGSLAEAVSIAASIDLTGRGASWPGI' A
#
# COMPACT_ATOMS: atom_id res chain seq x y z
N MET A 1 -23.27 11.83 -11.91
CA MET A 1 -23.36 10.40 -11.55
C MET A 1 -21.94 9.95 -11.34
N ASP A 2 -21.60 9.53 -10.11
CA ASP A 2 -20.63 8.47 -9.79
C ASP A 2 -20.59 8.38 -8.26
N GLU A 3 -21.59 7.72 -7.70
CA GLU A 3 -21.60 7.27 -6.31
C GLU A 3 -20.51 6.21 -6.11
N PRO A 4 -19.52 6.40 -5.22
CA PRO A 4 -18.65 5.31 -4.82
C PRO A 4 -19.35 4.50 -3.71
N GLN A 5 -20.46 3.84 -4.05
CA GLN A 5 -21.16 2.94 -3.14
C GLN A 5 -20.71 1.50 -3.38
N ARG A 6 -19.50 1.16 -2.89
CA ARG A 6 -19.16 -0.21 -2.49
C ARG A 6 -18.20 -0.16 -1.32
N ASP A 7 -18.77 -0.13 -0.13
CA ASP A 7 -18.14 -0.56 1.11
C ASP A 7 -17.69 -2.03 0.97
N ARG A 8 -16.55 -2.24 0.30
CA ARG A 8 -15.69 -3.41 0.48
C ARG A 8 -14.59 -3.02 1.45
N SER A 9 -14.95 -2.79 2.71
CA SER A 9 -14.01 -2.72 3.85
C SER A 9 -13.22 -4.03 4.08
N ARG A 10 -13.35 -5.03 3.20
CA ARG A 10 -12.61 -6.30 3.29
C ARG A 10 -11.31 -6.21 2.51
N TYR A 11 -10.27 -5.74 3.22
CA TYR A 11 -8.85 -6.00 2.96
C TYR A 11 -8.38 -5.69 1.53
N ALA A 12 -8.10 -4.42 1.24
CA ALA A 12 -6.94 -4.19 0.38
C ALA A 12 -5.73 -4.73 1.15
N GLY A 13 -5.08 -5.78 0.64
CA GLY A 13 -3.94 -6.36 1.32
C GLY A 13 -2.87 -5.29 1.51
N GLU A 14 -2.20 -5.27 2.66
CA GLU A 14 -1.09 -4.34 2.93
C GLU A 14 -0.04 -4.38 1.81
N ALA A 15 0.16 -5.56 1.21
CA ALA A 15 1.00 -5.77 0.03
C ALA A 15 0.50 -5.05 -1.24
N GLU A 16 -0.82 -4.96 -1.45
CA GLU A 16 -1.40 -4.31 -2.62
C GLU A 16 -1.30 -2.78 -2.50
N VAL A 17 -1.60 -2.25 -1.31
CA VAL A 17 -1.38 -0.84 -0.99
C VAL A 17 0.10 -0.50 -1.11
N PHE A 18 0.98 -1.33 -0.55
CA PHE A 18 2.44 -1.17 -0.64
C PHE A 18 2.93 -1.17 -2.09
N GLY A 19 2.50 -2.12 -2.91
CA GLY A 19 2.85 -2.18 -4.33
C GLY A 19 2.50 -0.90 -5.09
N LEU A 20 1.32 -0.32 -4.80
CA LEU A 20 0.90 0.94 -5.42
C LEU A 20 1.66 2.15 -4.86
N ILE A 21 2.01 2.16 -3.57
CA ILE A 21 2.87 3.20 -2.96
C ILE A 21 4.23 3.21 -3.68
N VAL A 22 4.91 2.07 -3.77
CA VAL A 22 6.27 1.99 -4.35
C VAL A 22 6.27 2.20 -5.86
N SER A 23 5.13 1.98 -6.52
CA SER A 23 4.90 2.39 -7.92
C SER A 23 4.68 3.90 -8.09
N GLY A 24 4.77 4.70 -7.02
CA GLY A 24 4.62 6.16 -7.06
C GLY A 24 3.19 6.64 -7.23
N LYS A 25 2.17 5.81 -6.95
CA LYS A 25 0.76 6.21 -7.10
C LYS A 25 0.35 7.20 -6.01
N LEU A 26 -0.45 8.19 -6.40
CA LEU A 26 -1.07 9.15 -5.47
C LEU A 26 -2.21 8.48 -4.70
N ASN A 27 -2.53 8.99 -3.50
CA ASN A 27 -3.64 8.48 -2.68
C ASN A 27 -4.96 8.35 -3.44
N LYS A 28 -5.27 9.35 -4.28
CA LYS A 28 -6.45 9.35 -5.15
C LYS A 28 -6.44 8.22 -6.19
N GLN A 29 -5.28 7.93 -6.76
CA GLN A 29 -5.13 6.84 -7.74
C GLN A 29 -5.22 5.47 -7.05
N ILE A 30 -4.63 5.33 -5.87
CA ILE A 30 -4.73 4.12 -5.05
C ILE A 30 -6.19 3.89 -4.65
N ALA A 31 -6.89 4.93 -4.20
CA ALA A 31 -8.30 4.91 -3.84
C ALA A 31 -9.18 4.44 -5.01
N TYR A 32 -8.94 5.01 -6.20
CA TYR A 32 -9.62 4.60 -7.43
C TYR A 32 -9.31 3.15 -7.81
N THR A 33 -8.04 2.74 -7.72
CA THR A 33 -7.60 1.39 -8.10
C THR A 33 -8.20 0.32 -7.18
N LEU A 34 -8.26 0.60 -5.87
CA LEU A 34 -8.74 -0.32 -4.86
C LEU A 34 -10.26 -0.19 -4.59
N GLY A 35 -10.93 0.78 -5.21
CA GLY A 35 -12.35 1.05 -4.97
C GLY A 35 -12.66 1.48 -3.53
N ILE A 36 -11.71 2.12 -2.84
CA ILE A 36 -11.86 2.59 -1.45
C ILE A 36 -11.70 4.11 -1.36
N SER A 37 -12.06 4.70 -0.22
CA SER A 37 -11.89 6.15 -0.03
C SER A 37 -10.41 6.53 0.15
N GLU A 38 -10.04 7.75 -0.26
CA GLU A 38 -8.69 8.29 0.01
C GLU A 38 -8.36 8.32 1.49
N ARG A 39 -9.36 8.48 2.37
CA ARG A 39 -9.19 8.41 3.82
C ARG A 39 -8.74 7.00 4.23
N THR A 40 -9.37 5.97 3.68
CA THR A 40 -9.03 4.56 3.91
C THR A 40 -7.60 4.27 3.42
N VAL A 41 -7.23 4.79 2.24
CA VAL A 41 -5.85 4.69 1.74
C VAL A 41 -4.85 5.30 2.72
N LYS A 42 -5.12 6.49 3.27
CA LYS A 42 -4.20 7.13 4.24
C LYS A 42 -3.97 6.26 5.48
N VAL A 43 -5.02 5.62 5.99
CA VAL A 43 -4.93 4.70 7.14
C VAL A 43 -4.06 3.50 6.78
N HIS A 44 -4.33 2.84 5.65
CA HIS A 44 -3.52 1.69 5.23
C HIS A 44 -2.08 2.05 4.91
N ARG A 45 -1.83 3.19 4.26
CA ARG A 45 -0.48 3.71 4.04
C ARG A 45 0.25 3.91 5.37
N HIS A 46 -0.40 4.50 6.35
CA HIS A 46 0.21 4.69 7.67
C HIS A 46 0.57 3.35 8.32
N GLN A 47 -0.36 2.38 8.32
CA GLN A 47 -0.12 1.04 8.85
C GLN A 47 1.02 0.30 8.13
N VAL A 48 1.07 0.40 6.80
CA VAL A 48 2.15 -0.19 5.98
C VAL A 48 3.49 0.45 6.31
N MET A 49 3.55 1.78 6.38
CA MET A 49 4.79 2.50 6.69
C MET A 49 5.26 2.21 8.13
N GLU A 50 4.35 2.13 9.09
CA GLU A 50 4.65 1.78 10.49
C GLU A 50 5.17 0.35 10.62
N LYS A 51 4.51 -0.62 9.96
CA LYS A 51 4.96 -2.03 9.94
C LYS A 51 6.32 -2.21 9.28
N LEU A 52 6.63 -1.42 8.26
CA LEU A 52 7.93 -1.43 7.59
C LEU A 52 8.98 -0.60 8.33
N GLY A 53 8.59 0.16 9.36
CA GLY A 53 9.49 1.03 10.12
C GLY A 53 10.08 2.18 9.30
N VAL A 54 9.37 2.64 8.26
CA VAL A 54 9.86 3.65 7.32
C VAL A 54 9.19 5.01 7.52
N GLY A 55 9.99 6.08 7.43
CA GLY A 55 9.51 7.46 7.54
C GLY A 55 9.16 8.09 6.19
N SER A 56 9.63 7.52 5.09
CA SER A 56 9.55 8.16 3.77
C SER A 56 9.23 7.20 2.63
N LEU A 57 8.63 7.74 1.56
CA LEU A 57 8.38 6.98 0.34
C LEU A 57 9.67 6.39 -0.25
N ALA A 58 10.79 7.13 -0.16
CA ALA A 58 12.09 6.67 -0.65
C ALA A 58 12.58 5.43 0.12
N GLU A 59 12.42 5.40 1.45
CA GLU A 59 12.73 4.22 2.26
C GLU A 59 11.83 3.04 1.90
N ALA A 60 10.53 3.27 1.71
CA ALA A 60 9.59 2.23 1.28
C ALA A 60 9.98 1.61 -0.07
N VAL A 61 10.40 2.45 -1.03
CA VAL A 61 10.90 2.00 -2.34
C VAL A 61 12.23 1.24 -2.21
N SER A 62 13.13 1.69 -1.34
CA SER A 62 14.40 1.00 -1.06
C SER A 62 14.17 -0.40 -0.47
N ILE A 63 13.21 -0.54 0.44
CA ILE A 63 12.81 -1.84 0.99
C ILE A 63 12.18 -2.72 -0.11
N ALA A 64 11.27 -2.19 -0.92
CA ALA A 64 10.69 -2.96 -2.02
C ALA A 64 11.75 -3.46 -3.01
N ALA A 65 12.71 -2.61 -3.39
CA ALA A 65 13.82 -3.00 -4.24
C ALA A 65 14.69 -4.08 -3.56
N SER A 66 14.92 -3.96 -2.25
CA SER A 66 15.66 -4.98 -1.50
C SER A 66 14.92 -6.31 -1.44
N ILE A 67 13.59 -6.30 -1.31
CA ILE A 67 12.75 -7.52 -1.33
C ILE A 67 12.78 -8.16 -2.72
N ASP A 68 12.58 -7.38 -3.79
CA ASP A 68 12.58 -7.84 -5.18
C ASP A 68 13.91 -8.52 -5.56
N LEU A 69 15.03 -7.93 -5.12
CA LEU A 69 16.38 -8.47 -5.32
C LEU A 69 16.65 -9.78 -4.56
N THR A 70 15.88 -10.10 -3.51
CA THR A 70 16.12 -11.32 -2.72
C THR A 70 15.42 -12.57 -3.26
N GLY A 71 14.56 -12.47 -4.28
CA GLY A 71 13.95 -13.61 -4.97
C GLY A 71 13.15 -14.59 -4.08
N ARG A 72 13.00 -14.31 -2.79
CA ARG A 72 12.17 -15.06 -1.86
C ARG A 72 10.79 -14.43 -1.87
N GLY A 73 9.82 -15.15 -2.44
CA GLY A 73 8.41 -14.73 -2.49
C GLY A 73 7.98 -14.11 -1.16
N ALA A 74 7.57 -12.84 -1.24
CA ALA A 74 7.06 -11.96 -0.20
C ALA A 74 6.87 -12.60 1.20
N SER A 75 7.97 -12.72 1.94
CA SER A 75 7.92 -12.83 3.40
C SER A 75 7.98 -11.40 3.92
N TRP A 76 6.82 -10.86 4.29
CA TRP A 76 6.73 -9.59 5.00
C TRP A 76 7.55 -9.71 6.29
N PRO A 77 8.37 -8.71 6.68
CA PRO A 77 9.09 -8.77 7.95
C PRO A 77 8.07 -8.87 9.10
N GLY A 78 7.95 -10.06 9.69
CA GLY A 78 7.07 -10.31 10.84
C GLY A 78 5.86 -11.24 10.63
N ILE A 79 5.88 -12.14 9.64
CA ILE A 79 5.02 -13.35 9.63
C ILE A 79 5.89 -14.60 9.53
#